data_AF-A0A554IZQ0-F1
#
_entry.id   AF-A0A554IZQ0-F1
#
_cell.length_a   1.000
_cell.length_b   1.000
_cell.length_c   1.000
_cell.angle_alpha   90.00
_cell.angle_beta   90.00
_cell.angle_gamma   90.00
#
_symmetry.space_group_name_H-M   'P 1'
#
loop_
_entity.id
_entity.type
_entity.pdbx_description
1 polymer ?
#
loop_
_entity_poly.entity_id
_entity_poly.type
_entity_poly.pdbx_seq_one_letter_code
_entity_poly.pdbx_strand_id
1 'polypeptide(L)'
;MCIKNKSQEGFSLIELLVVMAIIGILSMFVFASLTGAIAKARYAKVVSAFQQIEVAAKLFLQDQKFYPCDVPPNQDPGTGGATPEENKYCVRKGLVETKALYAWPKGPCPGWNYDWENWSSLDALPTGNALSHVVRITLRRPAAPTAVYYYCIKDTHGSSAFSCGGKTGDEPFTLGGVKVNYLRKGSLVCS
;
A
#
# COMPACT_ATOMS: atom_id res chain seq x y z
N MET A 1 18.53 -61.62 -29.99
CA MET A 1 17.24 -60.96 -29.70
C MET A 1 17.33 -59.54 -30.24
N CYS A 2 16.65 -59.24 -31.35
CA CYS A 2 16.71 -57.91 -31.98
C CYS A 2 15.58 -57.03 -31.45
N ILE A 3 15.94 -55.87 -30.89
CA ILE A 3 14.98 -54.87 -30.43
C ILE A 3 14.47 -54.12 -31.67
N LYS A 4 13.18 -54.26 -31.96
CA LYS A 4 12.49 -53.55 -33.04
C LYS A 4 12.41 -52.07 -32.63
N ASN A 5 13.26 -51.21 -33.19
CA ASN A 5 13.16 -49.77 -32.99
C ASN A 5 11.82 -49.31 -33.58
N LYS A 6 10.91 -48.84 -32.73
CA LYS A 6 9.70 -48.15 -33.18
C LYS A 6 10.16 -46.85 -33.85
N SER A 7 9.83 -46.68 -35.12
CA SER A 7 10.02 -45.43 -35.84
C SER A 7 9.38 -44.29 -35.03
N GLN A 8 10.19 -43.35 -34.57
CA GLN A 8 9.67 -42.11 -34.01
C GLN A 8 9.22 -41.25 -35.18
N GLU A 9 7.91 -41.13 -35.35
CA GLU A 9 7.31 -40.23 -36.32
C GLU A 9 7.65 -38.78 -35.90
N GLY A 10 8.32 -38.04 -36.78
CA GLY A 10 8.62 -36.63 -36.57
C GLY A 10 7.42 -35.75 -36.94
N PHE A 11 7.22 -34.67 -36.20
CA PHE A 11 6.20 -33.66 -36.53
C PHE A 11 6.45 -33.03 -37.90
N SER A 12 5.39 -32.78 -38.65
CA SER A 12 5.50 -32.01 -39.89
C SER A 12 5.72 -30.52 -39.59
N LEU A 13 6.44 -29.84 -40.49
CA LEU A 13 6.64 -28.39 -40.41
C LEU A 13 5.32 -27.62 -40.40
N ILE A 14 4.31 -28.11 -41.13
CA ILE A 14 3.00 -27.48 -41.21
C ILE A 14 2.20 -27.65 -39.91
N GLU A 15 2.29 -28.79 -39.24
CA GLU A 15 1.64 -28.99 -37.93
C GLU A 15 2.20 -28.02 -36.90
N LEU A 16 3.53 -27.86 -36.85
CA LEU A 16 4.15 -26.92 -35.93
C LEU A 16 3.77 -25.46 -36.27
N LEU A 17 3.65 -25.13 -37.56
CA LEU A 17 3.28 -23.79 -38.02
C LEU A 17 1.84 -23.42 -37.65
N VAL A 18 0.89 -24.34 -37.84
CA VAL A 18 -0.52 -24.12 -37.46
C VAL A 18 -0.66 -23.93 -35.95
N VAL A 19 0.09 -24.68 -35.14
CA VAL A 19 0.05 -24.55 -33.67
C VAL A 19 0.51 -23.16 -33.24
N MET A 20 1.61 -22.65 -33.79
CA MET A 20 2.10 -21.30 -33.47
C MET A 20 1.11 -20.22 -33.93
N ALA A 21 0.44 -20.41 -35.07
CA ALA A 21 -0.60 -19.51 -35.55
C ALA A 21 -1.80 -19.45 -34.59
N ILE A 22 -2.27 -20.61 -34.09
CA ILE A 22 -3.38 -20.69 -33.14
C ILE A 22 -2.98 -20.07 -31.79
N ILE A 23 -1.79 -20.38 -31.25
CA ILE A 23 -1.29 -19.78 -30.00
C ILE A 23 -1.21 -18.26 -30.13
N GLY A 24 -0.76 -17.74 -31.28
CA GLY A 24 -0.71 -16.31 -31.57
C GLY A 24 -2.08 -15.64 -31.44
N ILE A 25 -3.12 -16.20 -32.08
CA ILE A 25 -4.49 -15.67 -32.04
C ILE A 25 -5.05 -15.72 -30.62
N LEU A 26 -4.89 -16.84 -29.91
CA LEU A 26 -5.41 -17.00 -28.55
C LEU A 26 -4.72 -16.09 -27.54
N SER A 27 -3.42 -15.83 -27.71
CA SER A 27 -2.63 -15.01 -26.77
C SER A 27 -3.18 -13.58 -26.64
N MET A 28 -3.67 -12.97 -27.73
CA MET A 28 -4.16 -11.58 -27.73
C MET A 28 -5.34 -11.37 -26.78
N PHE A 29 -6.28 -12.33 -26.73
CA PHE A 29 -7.45 -12.26 -25.85
C PHE A 29 -7.05 -12.41 -24.38
N VAL A 30 -6.09 -13.30 -24.09
CA VAL A 30 -5.60 -13.54 -22.72
C VAL A 30 -4.91 -12.30 -22.17
N PHE A 31 -4.05 -11.64 -22.96
CA PHE A 31 -3.31 -10.44 -22.51
C PHE A 31 -4.25 -9.29 -22.10
N ALA A 32 -5.31 -9.02 -22.87
CA ALA A 32 -6.26 -7.95 -22.53
C ALA A 32 -6.94 -8.20 -21.18
N SER A 33 -7.34 -9.45 -20.89
CA SER A 33 -7.97 -9.82 -19.61
C SER A 33 -7.01 -9.75 -18.41
N LEU A 34 -5.73 -10.09 -18.61
CA LEU A 34 -4.72 -10.17 -17.57
C LEU A 34 -4.34 -8.80 -17.00
N THR A 35 -4.25 -7.77 -17.85
CA THR A 35 -3.90 -6.40 -17.40
C THR A 35 -4.89 -5.86 -16.36
N GLY A 36 -6.19 -6.06 -16.59
CA GLY A 36 -7.24 -5.67 -15.64
C GLY A 36 -7.20 -6.49 -14.34
N ALA A 37 -6.91 -7.79 -14.43
CA ALA A 37 -6.78 -8.66 -13.26
C ALA A 37 -5.59 -8.27 -12.37
N ILE A 38 -4.44 -7.94 -12.95
CA ILE A 38 -3.25 -7.48 -12.22
C ILE A 38 -3.55 -6.16 -11.48
N ALA A 39 -4.22 -5.21 -12.15
CA ALA A 39 -4.62 -3.96 -11.51
C ALA A 39 -5.50 -4.22 -10.28
N LYS A 40 -6.55 -5.06 -10.42
CA LYS A 40 -7.42 -5.46 -9.31
C LYS A 40 -6.66 -6.14 -8.17
N ALA A 41 -5.72 -7.03 -8.48
CA ALA A 41 -4.88 -7.70 -7.48
C ALA A 41 -4.02 -6.69 -6.70
N ARG A 42 -3.46 -5.68 -7.38
CA ARG A 42 -2.73 -4.59 -6.71
C ARG A 42 -3.62 -3.77 -5.80
N TYR A 43 -4.84 -3.44 -6.24
CA TYR A 43 -5.83 -2.76 -5.38
C TYR A 43 -6.09 -3.58 -4.12
N ALA A 44 -6.42 -4.88 -4.25
CA ALA A 44 -6.66 -5.76 -3.12
C ALA A 44 -5.47 -5.83 -2.15
N LYS A 45 -4.24 -5.88 -2.68
CA LYS A 45 -3.01 -5.85 -1.87
C LYS A 45 -2.88 -4.55 -1.07
N VAL A 46 -3.21 -3.41 -1.67
CA VAL A 46 -3.20 -2.10 -0.98
C VAL A 46 -4.23 -2.05 0.13
N VAL A 47 -5.47 -2.51 -0.12
CA VAL A 47 -6.52 -2.57 0.90
C VAL A 47 -6.07 -3.43 2.08
N SER A 48 -5.56 -4.63 1.79
CA SER A 48 -5.11 -5.56 2.84
C SER A 48 -3.98 -4.96 3.67
N ALA A 49 -3.01 -4.28 3.04
CA ALA A 49 -1.93 -3.60 3.75
C ALA A 49 -2.45 -2.49 4.68
N PHE A 50 -3.37 -1.65 4.21
CA PHE A 50 -3.96 -0.61 5.06
C PHE A 50 -4.71 -1.19 6.26
N GLN A 51 -5.52 -2.22 6.06
CA GLN A 51 -6.24 -2.89 7.15
C GLN A 51 -5.27 -3.53 8.16
N GLN A 52 -4.22 -4.20 7.69
CA GLN A 52 -3.20 -4.80 8.57
C GLN A 52 -2.51 -3.74 9.43
N ILE A 53 -2.12 -2.62 8.84
CA ILE A 53 -1.50 -1.51 9.58
C ILE A 53 -2.51 -0.89 10.55
N GLU A 54 -3.78 -0.69 10.18
CA GLU A 54 -4.81 -0.15 11.08
C GLU A 54 -5.01 -1.03 12.30
N VAL A 55 -5.13 -2.35 12.10
CA VAL A 55 -5.26 -3.31 13.19
C VAL A 55 -4.01 -3.27 14.07
N ALA A 56 -2.81 -3.27 13.49
CA ALA A 56 -1.56 -3.14 14.22
C ALA A 56 -1.51 -1.83 15.03
N ALA A 57 -1.93 -0.71 14.45
CA ALA A 57 -1.97 0.59 15.11
C ALA A 57 -2.96 0.61 16.28
N LYS A 58 -4.12 -0.04 16.15
CA LYS A 58 -5.09 -0.19 17.25
C LYS A 58 -4.55 -1.07 18.38
N LEU A 59 -3.88 -2.18 18.06
CA LEU A 59 -3.21 -3.03 19.04
C LEU A 59 -2.10 -2.26 19.76
N PHE A 60 -1.25 -1.57 19.01
CA PHE A 60 -0.21 -0.70 19.56
C PHE A 60 -0.79 0.37 20.49
N LEU A 61 -1.87 1.05 20.08
CA LEU A 61 -2.53 2.06 20.89
C LEU A 61 -3.08 1.45 22.19
N GLN A 62 -3.62 0.24 22.15
CA GLN A 62 -4.13 -0.44 23.34
C GLN A 62 -3.01 -0.71 24.35
N ASP A 63 -1.83 -1.10 23.89
CA ASP A 63 -0.70 -1.47 24.75
C ASP A 63 0.12 -0.26 25.20
N GLN A 64 0.47 0.62 24.26
CA GLN A 64 1.35 1.77 24.49
C GLN A 64 0.59 3.05 24.88
N LYS A 65 -0.73 3.11 24.67
CA LYS A 65 -1.60 4.29 24.94
C LYS A 65 -1.37 5.52 24.05
N PHE A 66 -0.49 5.42 23.07
CA PHE A 66 -0.23 6.44 22.06
C PHE A 66 -0.03 5.80 20.68
N TYR A 67 -0.02 6.60 19.62
CA TYR A 67 0.34 6.15 18.27
C TYR A 67 1.85 6.32 18.01
N PRO A 68 2.46 5.46 17.17
CA PRO A 68 3.88 5.57 16.79
C PRO A 68 4.24 6.93 16.18
N CYS A 69 5.51 7.34 16.33
CA CYS A 69 6.03 8.56 15.72
C CYS A 69 5.92 8.55 14.19
N ASP A 70 5.74 9.74 13.62
CA ASP A 70 5.99 9.99 12.20
C ASP A 70 7.47 9.69 11.87
N VAL A 71 7.70 9.15 10.68
CA VAL A 71 9.02 8.79 10.15
C VAL A 71 9.01 9.04 8.64
N PRO A 72 10.18 9.17 8.00
CA PRO A 72 10.24 9.26 6.55
C PRO A 72 9.54 8.06 5.87
N PRO A 73 9.07 8.24 4.62
CA PRO A 73 8.39 7.18 3.89
C PRO A 73 9.18 5.89 3.81
N ASN A 74 8.46 4.76 3.70
CA ASN A 74 9.01 3.42 3.57
C ASN A 74 9.71 2.88 4.83
N GLN A 75 9.37 3.40 6.01
CA GLN A 75 9.94 2.95 7.27
C GLN A 75 8.84 2.50 8.23
N ASP A 76 9.16 1.53 9.10
CA ASP A 76 8.28 1.20 10.22
C ASP A 76 8.19 2.43 11.12
N PRO A 77 6.99 2.94 11.44
CA PRO A 77 6.87 4.13 12.27
C PRO A 77 7.55 3.94 13.62
N GLY A 78 7.94 5.02 14.27
CA GLY A 78 8.68 4.95 15.54
C GLY A 78 10.13 4.44 15.47
N THR A 79 10.62 3.89 14.35
CA THR A 79 12.00 3.36 14.25
C THR A 79 13.08 4.40 13.94
N GLY A 80 12.72 5.64 13.63
CA GLY A 80 13.64 6.77 13.51
C GLY A 80 13.45 7.60 12.24
N GLY A 81 13.93 8.83 12.28
CA GLY A 81 13.94 9.76 11.13
C GLY A 81 13.31 11.12 11.40
N ALA A 82 12.58 11.25 12.51
CA ALA A 82 12.25 12.55 13.09
C ALA A 82 13.56 13.27 13.47
N THR A 83 13.67 14.54 13.07
CA THR A 83 14.69 15.47 13.56
C THR A 83 14.72 15.46 15.11
N PRO A 84 15.82 15.86 15.77
CA PRO A 84 15.86 15.96 17.23
C PRO A 84 14.70 16.76 17.83
N GLU A 85 14.17 17.73 17.09
CA GLU A 85 13.03 18.57 17.46
C GLU A 85 11.69 17.81 17.41
N GLU A 86 11.48 16.94 16.41
CA GLU A 86 10.30 16.06 16.30
C GLU A 86 10.34 14.90 17.33
N ASN A 87 11.53 14.44 17.71
CA ASN A 87 11.71 13.37 18.71
C ASN A 87 11.43 13.81 20.16
N LYS A 88 11.32 15.11 20.45
CA LYS A 88 11.14 15.63 21.82
C LYS A 88 9.86 15.09 22.49
N TYR A 89 8.92 14.67 21.69
CA TYR A 89 7.56 14.43 22.13
C TYR A 89 7.06 13.00 21.88
N CYS A 90 7.80 12.21 21.09
CA CYS A 90 7.34 10.91 20.64
C CYS A 90 8.19 9.79 21.23
N VAL A 91 7.55 8.66 21.57
CA VAL A 91 8.28 7.47 22.04
C VAL A 91 8.64 6.62 20.83
N ARG A 92 9.94 6.36 20.65
CA ARG A 92 10.49 5.54 19.56
C ARG A 92 10.23 4.06 19.80
N LYS A 93 9.01 3.64 19.50
CA LYS A 93 8.59 2.23 19.44
C LYS A 93 7.76 2.02 18.19
N GLY A 94 8.20 1.12 17.32
CA GLY A 94 7.51 0.84 16.07
C GLY A 94 6.45 -0.24 16.11
N LEU A 95 5.66 -0.34 15.05
CA LEU A 95 4.64 -1.39 14.93
C LEU A 95 5.29 -2.75 14.74
N VAL A 96 6.39 -2.82 13.99
CA VAL A 96 7.15 -4.06 13.81
C VAL A 96 7.93 -4.42 15.06
N GLU A 97 8.57 -3.43 15.68
CA GLU A 97 9.34 -3.63 16.92
C GLU A 97 8.48 -4.18 18.07
N THR A 98 7.27 -3.64 18.24
CA THR A 98 6.31 -4.09 19.26
C THR A 98 5.57 -5.37 18.89
N LYS A 99 5.85 -5.96 17.72
CA LYS A 99 5.18 -7.14 17.17
C LYS A 99 3.68 -6.95 16.91
N ALA A 100 3.19 -5.71 16.89
CA ALA A 100 1.84 -5.39 16.43
C ALA A 100 1.70 -5.62 14.92
N LEU A 101 2.79 -5.50 14.17
CA LEU A 101 2.89 -5.80 12.75
C LEU A 101 4.07 -6.75 12.49
N TYR A 102 3.92 -7.72 11.59
CA TYR A 102 5.01 -8.65 11.27
C TYR A 102 6.16 -7.97 10.51
N ALA A 103 5.83 -7.13 9.53
CA ALA A 103 6.79 -6.37 8.73
C ALA A 103 6.09 -5.16 8.10
N TRP A 104 6.82 -4.06 7.93
CA TRP A 104 6.31 -2.90 7.19
C TRP A 104 6.07 -3.28 5.72
N PRO A 105 4.86 -3.04 5.16
CA PRO A 105 4.54 -3.50 3.82
C PRO A 105 5.33 -2.75 2.76
N LYS A 106 5.66 -3.46 1.69
CA LYS A 106 6.20 -2.87 0.45
C LYS A 106 5.06 -2.39 -0.44
N GLY A 107 5.26 -1.28 -1.15
CA GLY A 107 4.25 -0.77 -2.08
C GLY A 107 3.88 -1.75 -3.21
N PRO A 108 2.78 -1.49 -3.92
CA PRO A 108 2.26 -2.37 -4.96
C PRO A 108 3.13 -2.38 -6.24
N CYS A 109 4.02 -1.40 -6.40
CA CYS A 109 4.90 -1.20 -7.55
C CYS A 109 6.32 -0.85 -7.07
N PRO A 110 7.35 -1.09 -7.90
CA PRO A 110 8.71 -0.65 -7.61
C PRO A 110 8.77 0.84 -7.28
N GLY A 111 9.42 1.19 -6.18
CA GLY A 111 9.58 2.57 -5.70
C GLY A 111 8.34 3.20 -5.06
N TRP A 112 7.19 2.53 -5.05
CA TRP A 112 6.03 2.99 -4.29
C TRP A 112 6.19 2.60 -2.83
N ASN A 113 5.86 3.53 -1.94
CA ASN A 113 6.14 3.40 -0.52
C ASN A 113 4.91 3.75 0.32
N TYR A 114 4.67 2.97 1.36
CA TYR A 114 3.75 3.37 2.42
C TYR A 114 4.46 4.34 3.36
N ASP A 115 3.68 5.27 3.88
CA ASP A 115 4.15 6.34 4.73
C ASP A 115 3.18 6.48 5.90
N TRP A 116 3.73 6.55 7.11
CA TRP A 116 2.93 6.68 8.32
C TRP A 116 2.96 8.13 8.74
N GLU A 117 1.80 8.76 8.84
CA GLU A 117 1.74 10.16 9.21
C GLU A 117 0.95 10.33 10.51
N ASN A 118 1.56 11.05 11.45
CA ASN A 118 1.04 11.32 12.77
C ASN A 118 1.30 12.79 13.11
N TRP A 119 0.30 13.65 12.90
CA TRP A 119 0.43 15.10 13.01
C TRP A 119 -0.52 15.69 14.06
N SER A 120 -0.05 16.74 14.76
CA SER A 120 -0.82 17.58 15.68
C SER A 120 -0.49 19.06 15.46
N SER A 121 -1.43 19.97 15.75
CA SER A 121 -1.28 21.42 15.50
C SER A 121 -0.61 22.22 16.64
N LEU A 122 -0.41 21.63 17.82
CA LEU A 122 0.19 22.27 19.00
C LEU A 122 0.95 21.20 19.78
N ASP A 123 2.28 21.24 19.72
CA ASP A 123 3.22 20.32 20.38
C ASP A 123 3.01 18.85 20.03
N ALA A 124 4.09 18.19 19.63
CA ALA A 124 4.01 16.76 19.39
C ALA A 124 3.66 16.05 20.73
N LEU A 125 2.91 14.95 20.62
CA LEU A 125 2.88 13.67 21.37
C LEU A 125 3.22 13.65 22.91
N PRO A 126 2.54 12.83 23.78
CA PRO A 126 1.87 11.55 23.50
C PRO A 126 0.54 11.38 24.29
N THR A 127 -0.55 12.05 23.92
CA THR A 127 -1.83 11.85 24.62
C THR A 127 -2.99 12.09 23.68
N GLY A 128 -4.01 11.24 23.77
CA GLY A 128 -5.27 11.37 23.06
C GLY A 128 -6.10 12.61 23.44
N ASN A 129 -5.47 13.74 23.74
CA ASN A 129 -6.07 14.98 24.24
C ASN A 129 -5.60 16.26 23.49
N ALA A 130 -4.80 16.17 22.42
CA ALA A 130 -4.59 17.33 21.54
C ALA A 130 -5.91 17.64 20.82
N LEU A 131 -6.33 18.91 20.82
CA LEU A 131 -7.59 19.39 20.22
C LEU A 131 -7.67 19.16 18.69
N SER A 132 -6.61 18.63 18.07
CA SER A 132 -6.48 18.38 16.64
C SER A 132 -5.36 17.36 16.40
N HIS A 133 -5.74 16.10 16.17
CA HIS A 133 -4.82 14.98 15.99
C HIS A 133 -5.22 14.15 14.77
N VAL A 134 -4.26 13.89 13.87
CA VAL A 134 -4.48 13.12 12.66
C VAL A 134 -3.47 12.00 12.54
N VAL A 135 -3.97 10.78 12.39
CA VAL A 135 -3.18 9.57 12.13
C VAL A 135 -3.71 8.92 10.86
N ARG A 136 -2.82 8.73 9.89
CA ARG A 136 -3.16 8.15 8.60
C ARG A 136 -1.99 7.38 8.01
N ILE A 137 -2.30 6.52 7.06
CA ILE A 137 -1.32 5.85 6.21
C ILE A 137 -1.45 6.46 4.82
N THR A 138 -0.34 6.82 4.19
CA THR A 138 -0.35 7.29 2.81
C THR A 138 0.41 6.33 1.89
N LEU A 139 -0.02 6.24 0.63
CA LEU A 139 0.69 5.52 -0.41
C LEU A 139 1.29 6.51 -1.39
N ARG A 140 2.61 6.53 -1.49
CA ARG A 140 3.39 7.51 -2.26
C ARG A 140 4.01 6.89 -3.51
N ARG A 141 4.12 7.69 -4.57
CA ARG A 141 4.83 7.33 -5.80
C ARG A 141 6.32 7.68 -5.70
N PRO A 142 7.20 6.96 -6.41
CA PRO A 142 8.65 7.20 -6.36
C PRO A 142 9.09 8.59 -6.83
N ALA A 143 8.39 9.20 -7.79
CA ALA A 143 8.81 10.44 -8.45
C ALA A 143 7.93 11.67 -8.12
N ALA A 144 6.91 11.53 -7.27
CA ALA A 144 6.04 12.63 -6.90
C ALA A 144 6.08 12.83 -5.39
N PRO A 145 6.27 14.06 -4.88
CA PRO A 145 6.18 14.32 -3.44
C PRO A 145 4.77 14.08 -2.90
N THR A 146 3.76 13.92 -3.77
CA THR A 146 2.35 13.80 -3.41
C THR A 146 1.93 12.35 -3.19
N ALA A 147 1.43 12.07 -1.99
CA ALA A 147 0.68 10.85 -1.71
C ALA A 147 -0.54 10.72 -2.63
N VAL A 148 -0.83 9.48 -3.03
CA VAL A 148 -1.87 9.08 -4.01
C VAL A 148 -3.08 8.46 -3.32
N TYR A 149 -2.88 7.84 -2.15
CA TYR A 149 -3.95 7.33 -1.32
C TYR A 149 -3.71 7.71 0.12
N TYR A 150 -4.79 8.00 0.85
CA TYR A 150 -4.78 8.34 2.26
C TYR A 150 -5.77 7.44 2.98
N TYR A 151 -5.29 6.71 3.97
CA TYR A 151 -6.10 5.82 4.80
C TYR A 151 -6.17 6.39 6.20
N CYS A 152 -7.35 6.88 6.60
CA CYS A 152 -7.51 7.48 7.91
C CYS A 152 -7.63 6.43 9.00
N ILE A 153 -6.86 6.58 10.07
CA ILE A 153 -6.99 5.78 11.30
C ILE A 153 -7.65 6.62 12.39
N LYS A 154 -7.24 7.89 12.53
CA LYS A 154 -7.76 8.82 13.53
C LYS A 154 -7.81 10.24 12.97
N ASP A 155 -8.93 10.90 13.19
CA ASP A 155 -9.09 12.33 12.93
C ASP A 155 -9.91 12.95 14.07
N THR A 156 -9.30 13.84 14.85
CA THR A 156 -10.02 14.73 15.79
C THR A 156 -9.90 16.19 15.38
N HIS A 157 -9.43 16.47 14.17
CA HIS A 157 -9.12 17.79 13.70
C HIS A 157 -10.41 18.59 13.42
N GLY A 158 -10.48 19.82 13.96
CA GLY A 158 -11.59 20.74 13.70
C GLY A 158 -11.37 21.67 12.50
N SER A 159 -10.20 21.59 11.86
CA SER A 159 -9.78 22.51 10.78
C SER A 159 -9.58 21.79 9.43
N SER A 160 -9.78 22.49 8.32
CA SER A 160 -9.65 21.96 6.95
C SER A 160 -8.19 21.82 6.45
N ALA A 161 -7.20 22.27 7.22
CA ALA A 161 -5.80 22.31 6.77
C ALA A 161 -5.09 20.94 6.83
N PHE A 162 -5.43 20.10 7.82
CA PHE A 162 -4.68 18.86 8.13
C PHE A 162 -5.55 17.63 8.38
N SER A 163 -6.82 17.61 7.96
CA SER A 163 -7.70 16.45 8.11
C SER A 163 -7.15 15.19 7.41
N CYS A 164 -7.63 14.03 7.85
CA CYS A 164 -7.40 12.72 7.21
C CYS A 164 -7.80 12.68 5.72
N GLY A 165 -8.58 13.66 5.27
CA GLY A 165 -9.03 13.93 3.90
C GLY A 165 -9.97 15.13 3.89
N GLY A 166 -10.29 15.66 2.71
CA GLY A 166 -11.22 16.79 2.55
C GLY A 166 -10.58 18.12 2.17
N LYS A 167 -9.42 18.09 1.50
CA LYS A 167 -9.01 19.23 0.68
C LYS A 167 -9.94 19.30 -0.55
N THR A 168 -10.03 20.46 -1.17
CA THR A 168 -10.87 20.66 -2.35
C THR A 168 -10.45 19.67 -3.46
N GLY A 169 -11.32 18.71 -3.79
CA GLY A 169 -11.08 17.65 -4.80
C GLY A 169 -10.80 16.24 -4.25
N ASP A 170 -10.81 16.05 -2.92
CA ASP A 170 -10.93 14.74 -2.29
C ASP A 170 -12.33 14.14 -2.54
N GLU A 171 -12.42 12.86 -2.89
CA GLU A 171 -13.70 12.14 -3.01
C GLU A 171 -13.68 10.91 -2.08
N PRO A 172 -14.70 10.67 -1.24
CA PRO A 172 -14.75 9.45 -0.46
C PRO A 172 -14.84 8.23 -1.40
N PHE A 173 -14.06 7.20 -1.16
CA PHE A 173 -14.10 5.98 -1.96
C PHE A 173 -14.03 4.74 -1.08
N THR A 174 -14.63 3.67 -1.57
CA THR A 174 -14.63 2.40 -0.87
C THR A 174 -13.69 1.41 -1.57
N LEU A 175 -12.55 1.15 -0.95
CA LEU A 175 -11.59 0.13 -1.41
C LEU A 175 -11.98 -1.21 -0.77
N GLY A 176 -12.69 -2.07 -1.50
CA GLY A 176 -13.04 -3.42 -1.03
C GLY A 176 -13.95 -3.44 0.20
N GLY A 177 -14.91 -2.52 0.31
CA GLY A 177 -15.81 -2.37 1.47
C GLY A 177 -15.29 -1.44 2.57
N VAL A 178 -14.04 -0.99 2.50
CA VAL A 178 -13.42 -0.10 3.48
C VAL A 178 -13.49 1.35 3.02
N LYS A 179 -13.98 2.25 3.89
CA LYS A 179 -13.98 3.70 3.62
C LYS A 179 -12.55 4.24 3.66
N VAL A 180 -12.08 4.77 2.54
CA VAL A 180 -10.77 5.39 2.37
C VAL A 180 -10.99 6.78 1.78
N ASN A 181 -10.41 7.82 2.39
CA ASN A 181 -10.55 9.19 1.88
C ASN A 181 -9.54 9.38 0.73
N TYR A 182 -10.00 9.60 -0.50
CA TYR A 182 -9.09 9.71 -1.66
C TYR A 182 -8.45 11.09 -1.75
N LEU A 183 -7.23 11.11 -2.32
CA LEU A 183 -6.81 12.21 -3.20
C LEU A 183 -6.17 11.69 -4.47
N ARG A 184 -6.83 12.01 -5.60
CA ARG A 184 -6.48 11.76 -7.00
C ARG A 184 -6.61 10.30 -7.44
N LYS A 185 -7.65 10.05 -8.27
CA LYS A 185 -7.96 8.81 -9.01
C LYS A 185 -6.79 8.42 -9.93
N GLY A 186 -5.67 8.01 -9.34
CA GLY A 186 -4.51 7.49 -10.04
C GLY A 186 -4.71 6.01 -10.30
N SER A 187 -4.39 5.56 -11.51
CA SER A 187 -4.32 4.13 -11.79
C SER A 187 -3.17 3.51 -10.97
N LEU A 188 -3.37 2.35 -10.34
CA LEU A 188 -2.29 1.50 -9.78
C LEU A 188 -1.52 0.78 -10.91
N VAL A 189 -1.21 1.52 -11.96
CA VAL A 189 -0.35 1.08 -13.05
C VAL A 189 1.08 1.35 -12.64
N CYS A 190 1.87 0.29 -12.52
CA CYS A 190 3.31 0.42 -12.46
C CYS A 190 3.77 0.80 -13.86
N SER A 191 4.31 2.02 -13.99
CA SER A 191 5.07 2.48 -15.15
C SER A 191 6.46 1.87 -15.15
#